data_AF-A0A1J0KUH7-F1
#
_entry.id   AF-A0A1J0KUH7-F1
#
_cell.length_a   1.000
_cell.length_b   1.000
_cell.length_c   1.000
_cell.angle_alpha   90.00
_cell.angle_beta   90.00
_cell.angle_gamma   90.00
#
_symmetry.space_group_name_H-M   'P 1'
#
loop_
_entity.id
_entity.type
_entity.pdbx_description
1 polymer ?
#
loop_
_entity_poly.entity_id
_entity_poly.type
_entity_poly.pdbx_seq_one_letter_code
_entity_poly.pdbx_strand_id
1 'polypeptide(L)'
;MKFKKTLILAPLAIIALSSSAFADDTSDMSYSVGYSMGKNLQGQLQDSNISIDNKEIVSGLTDGIKGQDAKLSQDDMRKAMIDLQNQAMAAANKAQAK
;
A
#
# COMPACT_ATOMS: atom_id res chain seq x y z
N MET A 1 7.82 -49.08 -61.22
CA MET A 1 6.64 -48.50 -60.53
C MET A 1 7.04 -48.02 -59.15
N LYS A 2 6.44 -46.92 -58.69
CA LYS A 2 6.89 -46.00 -57.62
C LYS A 2 6.77 -46.60 -56.21
N PHE A 3 7.84 -46.57 -55.41
CA PHE A 3 7.78 -46.71 -53.96
C PHE A 3 7.23 -45.42 -53.35
N LYS A 4 5.99 -45.45 -52.87
CA LYS A 4 5.39 -44.36 -52.08
C LYS A 4 4.98 -44.92 -50.73
N LYS A 5 5.77 -44.65 -49.69
CA LYS A 5 5.34 -44.66 -48.29
C LYS A 5 6.38 -43.95 -47.43
N THR A 6 6.40 -42.62 -47.51
CA THR A 6 7.00 -41.76 -46.51
C THR A 6 5.87 -41.21 -45.65
N LEU A 7 5.64 -41.90 -44.53
CA LEU A 7 4.79 -41.42 -43.44
C LEU A 7 5.58 -40.31 -42.73
N ILE A 8 5.31 -39.05 -43.08
CA ILE A 8 5.89 -37.90 -42.38
C ILE A 8 5.13 -37.78 -41.04
N LEU A 9 5.77 -38.21 -39.96
CA LEU A 9 5.36 -37.83 -38.60
C LEU A 9 5.52 -36.31 -38.48
N ALA A 10 4.39 -35.59 -38.46
CA ALA A 10 4.38 -34.20 -38.04
C ALA A 10 4.52 -34.15 -36.51
N PRO A 11 5.55 -33.51 -35.94
CA PRO A 11 5.56 -33.26 -34.51
C PRO A 11 4.50 -32.20 -34.20
N LEU A 12 3.51 -32.59 -33.40
CA LEU A 12 2.60 -31.70 -32.67
C LEU A 12 3.42 -30.80 -31.75
N ALA A 13 3.83 -29.64 -32.24
CA ALA A 13 4.31 -28.56 -31.41
C ALA A 13 3.09 -27.88 -30.76
N ILE A 14 2.65 -28.42 -29.62
CA ILE A 14 1.77 -27.69 -28.71
C ILE A 14 2.62 -26.52 -28.18
N ILE A 15 2.42 -25.35 -28.76
CA ILE A 15 2.92 -24.09 -28.21
C ILE A 15 2.15 -23.90 -26.90
N ALA A 16 2.77 -24.31 -25.79
CA ALA A 16 2.33 -23.89 -24.48
C ALA A 16 2.45 -22.36 -24.47
N LEU A 17 1.31 -21.67 -24.49
CA LEU A 17 1.27 -20.24 -24.21
C LEU A 17 1.84 -20.06 -22.81
N SER A 18 3.05 -19.51 -22.73
CA SER A 18 3.69 -19.03 -21.52
C SER A 18 2.91 -17.81 -21.00
N SER A 19 1.78 -18.05 -20.36
CA SER A 19 1.05 -17.08 -19.55
C SER A 19 1.67 -17.03 -18.15
N SER A 20 2.86 -16.44 -18.02
CA SER A 20 3.50 -16.25 -16.72
C SER A 20 4.61 -15.21 -16.85
N ALA A 21 4.34 -13.96 -16.42
CA ALA A 21 5.39 -13.00 -15.99
C ALA A 21 4.87 -11.64 -15.49
N PHE A 22 3.59 -11.26 -15.67
CA PHE A 22 3.12 -9.91 -15.25
C PHE A 22 2.44 -9.85 -13.88
N ALA A 23 2.49 -10.92 -13.08
CA ALA A 23 1.78 -10.98 -11.79
C ALA A 23 2.57 -10.38 -10.60
N ASP A 24 3.85 -10.06 -10.76
CA ASP A 24 4.75 -9.73 -9.63
C ASP A 24 5.05 -8.22 -9.49
N ASP A 25 5.20 -7.50 -10.61
CA ASP A 25 5.57 -6.07 -10.60
C ASP A 25 4.58 -5.16 -9.87
N THR A 26 3.29 -5.53 -9.89
CA THR A 26 2.24 -4.73 -9.23
C THR A 26 2.29 -4.90 -7.70
N SER A 27 2.71 -6.07 -7.21
CA SER A 27 2.83 -6.35 -5.78
C SER A 27 3.95 -5.53 -5.14
N ASP A 28 5.13 -5.57 -5.75
CA ASP A 28 6.31 -4.84 -5.28
C ASP A 28 6.13 -3.32 -5.37
N MET A 29 5.48 -2.84 -6.43
CA MET A 29 5.13 -1.43 -6.58
C MET A 29 4.17 -0.98 -5.46
N SER A 30 3.10 -1.75 -5.23
CA SER A 30 2.09 -1.44 -4.21
C SER A 30 2.70 -1.44 -2.80
N TYR A 31 3.54 -2.43 -2.51
CA TYR A 31 4.28 -2.50 -1.25
C TYR A 31 5.22 -1.31 -1.07
N SER A 32 5.97 -0.95 -2.10
CA SER A 32 6.91 0.17 -2.07
C SER A 32 6.22 1.51 -1.77
N VAL A 33 5.05 1.75 -2.37
CA VAL A 33 4.22 2.93 -2.09
C VAL A 33 3.79 2.94 -0.64
N GLY A 34 3.17 1.85 -0.15
CA GLY A 34 2.70 1.76 1.23
C GLY A 34 3.83 1.90 2.27
N TYR A 35 4.98 1.26 2.01
CA TYR A 35 6.16 1.36 2.86
C TYR A 35 6.71 2.79 2.92
N SER A 36 6.83 3.45 1.77
CA SER A 36 7.29 4.85 1.69
C SER A 36 6.35 5.79 2.46
N MET A 37 5.04 5.65 2.28
CA MET A 37 4.04 6.43 3.02
C MET A 37 4.16 6.20 4.54
N GLY A 38 4.24 4.95 4.98
CA GLY A 38 4.37 4.61 6.39
C GLY A 38 5.66 5.12 7.02
N LYS A 39 6.79 5.04 6.30
CA LYS A 39 8.09 5.53 6.79
C LYS A 39 8.11 7.05 6.93
N ASN A 40 7.53 7.78 5.97
CA ASN A 40 7.39 9.23 6.07
C ASN A 40 6.49 9.63 7.25
N LEU A 41 5.37 8.95 7.44
CA LEU A 41 4.47 9.20 8.57
C LEU A 41 5.17 8.94 9.91
N GLN A 42 5.88 7.81 10.03
CA GLN A 42 6.63 7.49 11.24
C GLN A 42 7.65 8.57 11.60
N GLY A 43 8.38 9.11 10.62
CA GLY A 43 9.33 10.20 10.83
C GLY A 43 8.63 11.43 11.42
N GLN A 44 7.53 11.87 10.82
CA GLN A 44 6.76 13.03 11.28
C GLN A 44 6.23 12.86 12.70
N LEU A 45 5.77 11.66 13.06
CA LEU A 45 5.23 11.38 14.39
C LEU A 45 6.32 11.37 15.47
N GLN A 46 7.51 10.83 15.16
CA GLN A 46 8.67 10.87 16.05
C GLN A 46 9.13 12.31 16.29
N ASP A 47 9.24 13.11 15.22
CA ASP A 47 9.68 14.51 15.31
C ASP A 47 8.71 15.37 16.11
N SER A 48 7.42 15.10 16.00
CA SER A 48 6.37 15.86 16.70
C SER A 48 6.11 15.36 18.12
N ASN A 49 6.77 14.28 18.55
CA ASN A 49 6.56 13.61 19.84
C ASN A 49 5.07 13.30 20.13
N ILE A 50 4.32 12.96 19.07
CA ILE A 50 2.89 12.65 19.14
C ILE A 50 2.74 11.13 19.28
N SER A 51 2.00 10.71 20.31
CA SER A 51 1.65 9.30 20.50
C SER A 51 0.34 9.00 19.76
N ILE A 52 0.40 8.14 18.74
CA ILE A 52 -0.76 7.68 17.99
C ILE A 52 -0.76 6.16 17.94
N ASP A 53 -1.95 5.55 17.92
CA ASP A 53 -2.09 4.11 17.69
C ASP A 53 -1.92 3.79 16.20
N ASN A 54 -0.77 3.19 15.85
CA ASN A 54 -0.47 2.75 14.50
C ASN A 54 -1.51 1.77 13.93
N LYS A 55 -2.19 0.98 14.77
CA LYS A 55 -3.23 0.05 14.31
C LYS A 55 -4.44 0.79 13.77
N GLU A 56 -4.84 1.88 14.43
CA GLU A 56 -5.97 2.70 13.97
C GLU A 56 -5.62 3.50 12.71
N ILE A 57 -4.37 3.95 12.57
CA ILE A 57 -3.88 4.57 11.32
C ILE A 57 -3.98 3.57 10.16
N VAL A 58 -3.46 2.36 10.34
CA VAL A 58 -3.51 1.32 9.30
C VAL A 58 -4.95 0.93 8.99
N SER A 59 -5.82 0.84 9.99
CA SER A 59 -7.24 0.59 9.77
C SER A 59 -7.89 1.71 8.96
N GLY A 60 -7.73 2.97 9.35
CA GLY A 60 -8.30 4.11 8.62
C GLY A 60 -7.77 4.22 7.19
N LEU A 61 -6.48 3.95 6.98
CA LEU A 61 -5.87 3.90 5.64
C LEU A 61 -6.48 2.77 4.80
N THR A 62 -6.65 1.59 5.39
CA THR A 62 -7.25 0.42 4.73
C THR A 62 -8.71 0.69 4.35
N ASP A 63 -9.48 1.25 5.27
CA ASP A 63 -10.90 1.58 5.06
C ASP A 63 -11.03 2.60 3.91
N GLY A 64 -10.19 3.64 3.90
CA GLY A 64 -10.15 4.65 2.85
C GLY A 64 -9.74 4.09 1.47
N ILE A 65 -8.71 3.25 1.39
CA ILE A 65 -8.28 2.60 0.13
C ILE A 65 -9.37 1.66 -0.40
N LYS A 66 -10.09 0.98 0.48
CA LYS A 66 -11.20 0.09 0.11
C LYS A 66 -12.49 0.84 -0.23
N GLY A 67 -12.54 2.17 -0.04
CA GLY A 67 -13.75 2.96 -0.21
C GLY A 67 -14.85 2.61 0.79
N GLN A 68 -14.47 2.12 1.98
CA GLN A 68 -15.40 1.83 3.06
C GLN A 68 -15.74 3.11 3.81
N ASP A 69 -16.92 3.11 4.44
CA ASP A 69 -17.31 4.21 5.31
C ASP A 69 -16.33 4.32 6.48
N ALA A 70 -15.93 5.55 6.79
CA ALA A 70 -15.08 5.82 7.93
C ALA A 70 -15.78 5.38 9.23
N LYS A 71 -15.03 4.76 10.14
CA LYS A 71 -15.53 4.41 11.48
C LYS A 71 -15.97 5.64 12.30
N LEU A 72 -15.44 6.80 11.95
CA LEU A 72 -15.71 8.07 12.60
C LEU A 72 -16.61 8.94 11.72
N SER A 73 -17.50 9.70 12.37
CA SER A 73 -18.24 10.75 11.66
C SER A 73 -17.29 11.84 11.16
N GLN A 74 -17.72 12.63 10.18
CA GLN A 74 -16.91 13.75 9.68
C GLN A 74 -16.61 14.78 10.78
N ASP A 75 -17.55 14.99 11.70
CA ASP A 75 -17.36 15.94 12.80
C ASP A 75 -16.35 15.42 13.82
N ASP A 76 -16.38 14.12 14.12
CA ASP A 76 -15.39 13.49 15.01
C ASP A 76 -14.00 13.49 14.39
N MET A 77 -13.89 13.22 13.08
CA MET A 77 -12.62 13.33 12.36
C MET A 77 -12.07 14.76 12.41
N ARG A 78 -12.91 15.77 12.17
CA ARG A 78 -12.51 17.18 12.24
C ARG A 78 -12.03 17.54 13.64
N LYS A 79 -12.77 17.12 14.67
CA LYS A 79 -12.41 17.36 16.07
C LYS A 79 -11.07 16.71 16.42
N ALA A 80 -10.88 15.45 16.05
CA ALA A 80 -9.63 14.72 16.27
C ALA A 80 -8.42 15.40 15.59
N MET A 81 -8.61 15.94 14.39
CA MET A 81 -7.56 16.70 13.69
C MET A 81 -7.23 18.03 14.35
N ILE A 82 -8.22 18.72 14.94
CA ILE A 82 -7.97 19.94 15.72
C ILE A 82 -7.18 19.59 16.99
N ASP A 83 -7.57 18.52 17.69
CA ASP A 83 -6.90 18.09 18.91
C ASP A 83 -5.44 17.67 18.63
N LEU A 84 -5.20 16.98 17.50
CA LEU A 84 -3.85 16.63 17.04
C LEU A 84 -2.98 17.88 16.80
N GLN A 85 -3.51 18.89 16.11
CA GLN A 85 -2.80 20.15 15.87
C GLN A 85 -2.48 20.88 17.18
N ASN A 86 -3.43 20.93 18.11
CA ASN A 86 -3.22 21.54 19.42
C ASN A 86 -2.10 20.84 20.21
N GLN A 87 -2.05 19.51 20.16
CA GLN A 87 -0.98 18.72 20.79
C GLN A 87 0.38 18.98 20.14
N ALA A 88 0.44 19.04 18.80
CA ALA A 88 1.67 19.35 18.07
C ALA A 88 2.21 20.75 18.43
N MET A 89 1.35 21.77 18.49
CA MET A 89 1.73 23.12 18.92
C MET A 89 2.23 23.14 20.38
N ALA A 90 1.54 22.43 21.27
CA ALA A 90 1.96 22.35 22.67
C ALA A 90 3.33 21.65 22.82
N ALA A 91 3.61 20.62 22.01
CA ALA A 91 4.90 19.95 21.97
C ALA A 91 6.00 20.87 21.44
N ALA A 92 5.74 21.60 20.35
CA ALA A 92 6.68 22.55 19.77
C ALA A 92 7.04 23.69 20.75
N ASN A 93 6.05 24.27 21.44
CA ASN A 93 6.29 25.32 22.43
C ASN A 93 7.13 24.83 23.62
N LYS A 94 6.93 23.57 24.05
CA LYS A 94 7.73 22.97 25.13
C LYS A 94 9.17 22.68 24.70
N ALA A 95 9.40 22.37 23.43
CA ALA A 95 10.75 22.15 22.89
C ALA A 95 11.57 23.45 22.76
N GLN A 96 10.92 24.59 22.53
CA GLN A 96 11.57 25.91 22.44
C GLN A 96 11.82 26.57 23.82
N ALA A 97 11.17 26.09 24.88
CA ALA A 97 11.31 26.61 26.23
C ALA A 97 12.37 25.86 27.07
N LYS A 98 13.10 24.91 26.48
CA LYS A 98 14.23 24.19 27.07
C LYS A 98 15.54 24.68 26.45
#